data_AF-A0A067QNI0-F1
#
_entry.id   AF-A0A067QNI0-F1
#
_cell.length_a   1.000
_cell.length_b   1.000
_cell.length_c   1.000
_cell.angle_alpha   90.00
_cell.angle_beta   90.00
_cell.angle_gamma   90.00
#
_symmetry.space_group_name_H-M   'P 1'
#
loop_
_entity.id
_entity.type
_entity.pdbx_description
1 polymer ?
#
loop_
_entity_poly.entity_id
_entity_poly.type
_entity_poly.pdbx_seq_one_letter_code
_entity_poly.pdbx_strand_id
1 'polypeptide(L)'
;MQSCALSLLNPSGPQMEFVHCVMSRPDGSQEGKRCSEKFGISWAAVDSCMKSPVGTTLQLMAQEETLKLAPSGLGFVPTITFNKKYRQQDQREALQNFRGVSCRYFGSPNLPGC
;
A
#
# COMPACT_ATOMS: atom_id res chain seq x y z
N MET A 1 11.43 -2.80 3.10
CA MET A 1 11.78 -2.35 1.73
C MET A 1 10.74 -1.38 1.17
N GLN A 2 9.47 -1.79 0.98
CA GLN A 2 8.45 -0.93 0.35
C GLN A 2 8.27 0.44 1.04
N SER A 3 8.18 0.52 2.37
CA SER A 3 8.03 1.83 3.05
C SER A 3 9.20 2.79 2.80
N CYS A 4 10.43 2.28 2.68
CA CYS A 4 11.61 3.08 2.34
C CYS A 4 11.59 3.57 0.89
N ALA A 5 11.19 2.71 -0.05
CA ALA A 5 11.04 3.12 -1.44
C ALA A 5 9.92 4.17 -1.60
N LEU A 6 8.79 3.97 -0.91
CA LEU A 6 7.68 4.92 -0.90
C LEU A 6 8.06 6.26 -0.29
N SER A 7 8.90 6.29 0.76
CA SER A 7 9.38 7.56 1.34
C SER A 7 10.34 8.33 0.42
N LEU A 8 10.94 7.65 -0.57
CA LEU A 8 11.83 8.26 -1.56
C LEU A 8 11.08 8.69 -2.85
N LEU A 9 9.88 8.16 -3.07
CA LEU A 9 9.02 8.55 -4.18
C LEU A 9 8.22 9.81 -3.85
N ASN A 10 8.00 10.65 -4.86
CA ASN A 10 7.05 11.75 -4.75
C ASN A 10 5.64 11.20 -4.40
N PRO A 11 4.90 11.81 -3.45
CA PRO A 11 3.53 11.41 -3.13
C PRO A 11 2.56 11.43 -4.33
N SER A 12 2.81 12.27 -5.33
CA SER A 12 2.06 12.31 -6.60
C SER A 12 2.70 11.43 -7.69
N GLY A 13 3.73 10.67 -7.33
CA GLY A 13 4.50 9.80 -8.22
C GLY A 13 3.94 8.37 -8.29
N PRO A 14 4.69 7.44 -8.93
CA PRO A 14 4.22 6.10 -9.27
C PRO A 14 4.27 5.11 -8.08
N GLN A 15 3.74 5.52 -6.92
CA GLN A 15 3.80 4.73 -5.68
C GLN A 15 3.04 3.40 -5.81
N MET A 16 1.85 3.43 -6.41
CA MET A 16 1.04 2.22 -6.59
C MET A 16 1.65 1.27 -7.62
N GLU A 17 2.22 1.82 -8.69
CA GLU A 17 2.92 1.06 -9.74
C GLU A 17 4.19 0.42 -9.20
N PHE A 18 4.91 1.10 -8.29
CA PHE A 18 6.03 0.53 -7.55
C PHE A 18 5.59 -0.65 -6.69
N VAL A 19 4.56 -0.46 -5.85
CA VAL A 19 4.04 -1.53 -4.97
C VAL A 19 3.58 -2.73 -5.81
N HIS A 20 2.85 -2.48 -6.90
CA HIS A 20 2.43 -3.53 -7.82
C HIS A 20 3.62 -4.26 -8.47
N CYS A 21 4.66 -3.54 -8.88
CA CYS A 21 5.87 -4.15 -9.43
C CYS A 21 6.50 -5.14 -8.45
N VAL A 22 6.55 -4.79 -7.16
CA VAL A 22 7.11 -5.64 -6.10
C VAL A 22 6.19 -6.82 -5.77
N MET A 23 4.88 -6.58 -5.64
CA MET A 23 3.92 -7.59 -5.18
C MET A 23 3.40 -8.53 -6.28
N SER A 24 3.59 -8.20 -7.56
CA SER A 24 3.20 -9.05 -8.70
C SER A 24 4.13 -10.26 -8.91
N ARG A 25 5.14 -10.44 -8.07
CA ARG A 25 6.13 -11.50 -8.17
C ARG A 25 6.19 -12.32 -6.88
N PRO A 26 6.44 -13.64 -6.95
CA PRO A 26 6.45 -14.51 -5.77
C PRO A 26 7.50 -14.14 -4.72
N ASP A 27 8.65 -13.59 -5.14
CA ASP A 27 9.71 -13.10 -4.25
C ASP A 27 9.84 -11.58 -4.33
N GLY A 28 8.94 -10.88 -3.65
CA GLY A 28 8.96 -9.41 -3.60
C GLY A 28 10.24 -8.82 -2.98
N SER A 29 11.04 -9.61 -2.26
CA SER A 29 12.29 -9.12 -1.66
C SER A 29 13.41 -8.99 -2.69
N GLN A 30 13.53 -9.97 -3.59
CA GLN A 30 14.49 -9.95 -4.70
C GLN A 30 14.13 -8.91 -5.76
N GLU A 31 12.84 -8.62 -5.91
CA GLU A 31 12.34 -7.67 -6.90
C GLU A 31 12.47 -6.20 -6.49
N GLY A 32 12.76 -5.94 -5.22
CA GLY A 32 12.90 -4.58 -4.69
C GLY A 32 13.90 -3.74 -5.47
N LYS A 33 15.06 -4.30 -5.80
CA LYS A 33 16.10 -3.63 -6.58
C LYS A 33 15.60 -3.30 -7.99
N ARG A 34 15.10 -4.30 -8.71
CA ARG A 34 14.59 -4.14 -10.09
C ARG A 34 13.47 -3.10 -10.16
N CYS A 35 12.53 -3.15 -9.22
CA CYS A 35 11.44 -2.18 -9.17
C CYS A 35 11.92 -0.79 -8.77
N SER A 36 12.88 -0.68 -7.85
CA SER A 36 13.48 0.63 -7.49
C SER A 36 14.11 1.28 -8.72
N GLU A 37 14.95 0.54 -9.44
CA GLU A 37 15.61 1.00 -10.67
C GLU A 37 14.59 1.37 -11.76
N LYS A 38 13.54 0.55 -11.96
CA LYS A 38 12.46 0.83 -12.91
C LYS A 38 11.77 2.18 -12.67
N PHE A 39 11.63 2.58 -11.41
CA PHE A 39 10.96 3.83 -11.04
C PHE A 39 11.93 4.95 -10.64
N GLY A 40 13.22 4.82 -11.00
CA GLY A 40 14.22 5.86 -10.80
C GLY A 40 14.66 6.07 -9.35
N ILE A 41 14.42 5.08 -8.48
CA ILE A 41 14.83 5.10 -7.07
C ILE A 41 16.20 4.41 -6.96
N SER A 42 17.16 5.06 -6.30
CA SER A 42 18.44 4.44 -5.98
C SER A 42 18.24 3.26 -5.03
N TRP A 43 18.58 2.04 -5.47
CA TRP A 43 18.55 0.86 -4.59
C TRP A 43 19.46 1.03 -3.38
N ALA A 44 20.62 1.67 -3.53
CA ALA A 44 21.52 1.94 -2.42
C ALA A 44 20.86 2.85 -1.36
N ALA A 45 20.05 3.82 -1.77
CA ALA A 45 19.29 4.65 -0.84
C ALA A 45 18.18 3.85 -0.13
N VAL A 46 17.50 2.95 -0.85
CA VAL A 46 16.49 2.05 -0.25
C VAL A 46 17.12 1.09 0.76
N ASP A 47 18.23 0.46 0.41
CA ASP A 47 18.98 -0.46 1.27
C ASP A 47 19.55 0.25 2.50
N SER A 48 20.09 1.45 2.33
CA SER A 48 20.55 2.30 3.43
C SER A 48 19.39 2.67 4.38
N CYS A 49 18.24 3.09 3.83
CA CYS A 49 17.04 3.36 4.63
C CYS A 49 16.60 2.14 5.42
N MET A 50 16.54 0.96 4.79
CA MET A 50 16.15 -0.30 5.44
C MET A 50 17.02 -0.67 6.63
N LYS A 51 18.31 -0.32 6.59
CA LYS A 51 19.30 -0.60 7.64
C LYS A 51 19.41 0.52 8.69
N SER A 52 18.66 1.60 8.51
CA SER A 52 18.71 2.79 9.37
C SER A 52 17.53 2.86 10.34
N PRO A 53 17.63 3.67 11.41
CA PRO A 53 16.49 3.96 12.28
C PRO A 53 15.27 4.54 11.55
N VAL A 54 15.48 5.27 10.44
CA VAL A 54 14.39 5.79 9.61
C VAL A 54 13.52 4.66 9.07
N GLY A 55 14.14 3.57 8.57
CA GLY A 55 13.41 2.39 8.10
C GLY A 55 12.57 1.76 9.21
N THR A 56 13.11 1.65 10.42
CA THR A 56 12.38 1.16 11.60
C THR A 56 11.20 2.07 11.94
N THR A 57 11.40 3.39 11.99
CA THR A 57 10.33 4.36 12.26
C THR A 57 9.20 4.24 11.23
N LEU A 58 9.52 4.10 9.95
CA LEU A 58 8.52 3.93 8.90
C LEU A 58 7.69 2.64 9.09
N GLN A 59 8.30 1.54 9.55
CA GLN A 59 7.54 0.33 9.88
C GLN A 59 6.67 0.50 11.13
N LEU A 60 7.18 1.18 12.17
CA LEU A 60 6.41 1.46 13.39
C LEU A 60 5.18 2.32 13.10
N MET A 61 5.32 3.35 12.26
CA MET A 61 4.17 4.17 11.83
C MET A 61 3.14 3.34 11.06
N ALA A 62 3.58 2.44 10.17
CA ALA A 62 2.67 1.54 9.46
C ALA A 62 1.97 0.55 10.40
N GLN A 63 2.69 0.05 11.43
CA GLN A 63 2.13 -0.78 12.49
C GLN A 63 1.08 -0.03 13.30
N GLU A 64 1.35 1.21 13.72
CA GLU A 64 0.41 2.04 14.47
C GLU A 64 -0.89 2.28 13.68
N GLU A 65 -0.79 2.59 12.38
CA GLU A 65 -1.98 2.72 11.53
C GLU A 65 -2.74 1.39 11.38
N THR A 66 -2.02 0.28 11.25
CA THR A 66 -2.61 -1.06 11.15
C THR A 66 -3.37 -1.43 12.43
N LEU A 67 -2.79 -1.15 13.61
CA LEU A 67 -3.39 -1.46 14.91
C LEU A 67 -4.70 -0.71 15.16
N LYS A 68 -4.93 0.45 14.51
CA LYS A 68 -6.23 1.16 14.58
C LYS A 68 -7.38 0.37 13.97
N LEU A 69 -7.10 -0.69 13.22
CA LEU A 69 -8.09 -1.59 12.62
C LEU A 69 -8.44 -2.79 13.51
N ALA A 70 -7.76 -2.96 14.65
CA ALA A 70 -8.03 -4.03 15.59
C ALA A 70 -9.42 -3.90 16.25
N PRO A 71 -10.03 -5.02 16.69
CA PRO A 71 -9.59 -6.41 16.46
C PRO A 71 -9.96 -6.94 15.07
N SER A 72 -10.99 -6.37 14.43
CA SER A 72 -11.68 -7.00 13.30
C SER A 72 -10.92 -6.93 11.95
N GLY A 73 -10.00 -6.00 11.77
CA GLY A 73 -9.28 -5.75 10.51
C GLY A 73 -7.94 -6.46 10.36
N LEU A 74 -7.49 -7.24 11.37
CA LEU A 74 -6.15 -7.85 11.41
C LEU A 74 -6.09 -9.34 11.02
N GLY A 75 -7.21 -9.94 10.66
CA GLY A 75 -7.30 -11.40 10.43
C GLY A 75 -6.83 -11.89 9.05
N PHE A 76 -6.64 -11.00 8.08
CA PHE A 76 -6.37 -11.36 6.69
C PHE A 76 -5.67 -10.22 5.94
N VAL A 77 -4.80 -10.55 4.98
CA VAL A 77 -4.22 -9.59 4.04
C VAL A 77 -4.63 -9.94 2.60
N PRO A 78 -4.97 -8.96 1.75
CA PRO A 78 -5.00 -7.51 2.03
C PRO A 78 -6.20 -7.08 2.87
N THR A 79 -6.02 -6.10 3.77
CA THR A 79 -7.11 -5.41 4.49
C THR A 79 -7.46 -4.10 3.78
N ILE A 80 -8.71 -3.95 3.39
CA ILE A 80 -9.24 -2.80 2.65
C ILE A 80 -10.17 -2.01 3.58
N THR A 81 -9.95 -0.69 3.64
CA THR A 81 -10.79 0.23 4.41
C THR A 81 -11.28 1.36 3.53
N PHE A 82 -12.48 1.85 3.82
CA PHE A 82 -13.05 3.02 3.18
C PHE A 82 -13.23 4.09 4.25
N ASN A 83 -12.72 5.31 4.00
CA ASN A 83 -12.74 6.42 4.95
C ASN A 83 -12.21 6.03 6.35
N LYS A 84 -11.07 5.31 6.38
CA LYS A 84 -10.39 4.81 7.60
C LYS A 84 -11.24 3.87 8.48
N LYS A 85 -12.34 3.31 7.94
CA LYS A 85 -13.20 2.36 8.65
C LYS A 85 -13.16 0.99 7.98
N TYR A 86 -12.95 -0.05 8.80
CA TYR A 86 -13.07 -1.43 8.37
C TYR A 86 -14.52 -1.90 8.47
N ARG A 87 -15.03 -2.51 7.39
CA ARG A 87 -16.30 -3.24 7.40
C ARG A 87 -16.11 -4.57 6.71
N GLN A 88 -16.55 -5.65 7.35
CA GLN A 88 -16.35 -7.00 6.80
C GLN A 88 -17.06 -7.20 5.45
N GLN A 89 -18.22 -6.58 5.25
CA GLN A 89 -18.93 -6.63 3.98
C GLN A 89 -18.14 -5.94 2.87
N ASP A 90 -17.72 -4.69 3.11
CA ASP A 90 -16.90 -3.93 2.16
C ASP A 90 -15.60 -4.67 1.83
N GLN A 91 -14.95 -5.26 2.83
CA GLN A 91 -13.75 -6.09 2.65
C GLN A 91 -13.99 -7.23 1.65
N ARG A 92 -15.04 -8.04 1.87
CA ARG A 92 -15.34 -9.18 0.99
C ARG A 92 -15.67 -8.73 -0.43
N GLU A 93 -16.48 -7.67 -0.56
CA GLU A 93 -16.92 -7.18 -1.86
C GLU A 93 -15.78 -6.48 -2.61
N ALA A 94 -14.91 -5.74 -1.91
CA ALA A 94 -13.80 -5.00 -2.50
C ALA A 94 -12.67 -5.89 -3.00
N LEU A 95 -12.51 -7.10 -2.45
CA LEU A 95 -11.59 -8.10 -3.00
C LEU A 95 -11.97 -8.54 -4.43
N GLN A 96 -13.27 -8.50 -4.78
CA GLN A 96 -13.78 -8.90 -6.09
C GLN A 96 -14.07 -7.68 -7.00
N ASN A 97 -14.54 -6.58 -6.41
CA ASN A 97 -14.95 -5.38 -7.11
C ASN A 97 -14.64 -4.11 -6.30
N PHE A 98 -13.35 -3.82 -6.12
CA PHE A 98 -12.88 -2.62 -5.43
C PHE A 98 -13.51 -1.33 -5.99
N ARG A 99 -13.65 -1.24 -7.32
CA ARG A 99 -14.26 -0.11 -8.03
C ARG A 99 -15.71 0.11 -7.61
N GLY A 100 -16.53 -0.94 -7.64
CA GLY A 100 -17.94 -0.86 -7.25
C GLY A 100 -18.13 -0.46 -5.78
N VAL A 101 -17.27 -0.96 -4.88
CA VAL A 101 -17.31 -0.52 -3.47
C VAL A 101 -16.91 0.94 -3.34
N SER A 102 -15.83 1.36 -4.01
CA SER A 102 -15.37 2.75 -4.04
C SER A 102 -16.47 3.71 -4.52
N CYS A 103 -17.19 3.34 -5.57
CA CYS A 103 -18.29 4.13 -6.12
C CYS A 103 -19.42 4.42 -5.13
N ARG A 104 -19.72 3.50 -4.20
CA ARG A 104 -20.71 3.74 -3.14
C ARG A 104 -20.28 4.82 -2.14
N TYR A 105 -18.97 5.07 -2.03
CA TYR A 105 -18.39 6.09 -1.16
C TYR A 105 -18.17 7.43 -1.86
N PHE A 106 -18.24 7.47 -3.20
CA PHE A 106 -18.24 8.73 -3.93
C PHE A 106 -19.67 9.28 -3.99
N GLY A 107 -19.91 10.42 -3.35
CA GLY A 107 -21.24 11.04 -3.25
C GLY A 107 -21.79 11.66 -4.55
N SER A 108 -21.26 11.29 -5.72
CA SER A 108 -21.69 11.81 -7.01
C SER A 108 -22.33 10.70 -7.85
N PRO A 109 -23.59 10.83 -8.27
CA PRO A 109 -24.28 9.83 -9.07
C PRO A 109 -23.73 9.67 -10.50
N ASN A 110 -22.88 10.60 -10.98
CA ASN A 110 -22.36 10.61 -12.36
C ASN A 110 -20.82 10.69 -12.39
N LEU A 111 -20.13 10.03 -11.46
CA LEU A 111 -18.66 9.99 -11.51
C LEU A 111 -18.24 9.09 -12.68
N PRO A 112 -17.53 9.57 -13.73
CA PRO A 112 -17.11 8.71 -14.83
C PRO A 112 -16.18 7.61 -14.31
N GLY A 113 -16.48 6.36 -14.63
CA GLY A 113 -15.76 5.25 -14.01
C GLY A 113 -16.43 4.75 -12.72
N CYS A 114 -17.51 5.38 -12.30
CA CYS A 114 -18.68 4.74 -11.74
C CYS A 114 -19.75 4.71 -12.84
#